data_AF-A0A6N8NSZ6-F1
#
_entry.id   AF-A0A6N8NSZ6-F1
#
_cell.length_a   1.000
_cell.length_b   1.000
_cell.length_c   1.000
_cell.angle_alpha   90.00
_cell.angle_beta   90.00
_cell.angle_gamma   90.00
#
_symmetry.space_group_name_H-M   'P 1'
#
loop_
_entity.id
_entity.type
_entity.pdbx_description
1 polymer ?
#
loop_
_entity_poly.entity_id
_entity_poly.type
_entity_poly.pdbx_seq_one_letter_code
_entity_poly.pdbx_strand_id
1 'polypeptide(L)'
;IDLKRFSSQGYVEPGKYNLQVQLNKQPLAEEYDIYWYAGEDDASKSYACLTPELVAQFGLKEDVANNLQWSHDAKCLKSGQLEGMEIKADLSQSALVISLPQAYLEYTYPDWDPPSRWDDGISGIVADYSINAQTRHEENGGDDSNEISGNGTVGVNLGPWRMRADWQTNYQHTRSNDDDDEFGGD
;
A
#
# COMPACT_ATOMS: atom_id res chain seq x y z
N ILE A 1 27.30 -0.87 34.38
CA ILE A 1 25.86 -1.06 34.10
C ILE A 1 25.10 -0.38 35.21
N ASP A 2 24.38 0.71 34.90
CA ASP A 2 23.59 1.48 35.86
C ASP A 2 22.11 1.07 35.71
N LEU A 3 21.67 0.16 36.58
CA LEU A 3 20.32 -0.43 36.53
C LEU A 3 19.23 0.54 37.01
N LYS A 4 19.59 1.68 37.60
CA LYS A 4 18.62 2.68 38.07
C LYS A 4 17.83 3.33 36.94
N ARG A 5 18.34 3.28 35.70
CA ARG A 5 17.69 3.87 34.52
C ARG A 5 16.58 2.98 33.96
N PHE A 6 16.59 1.68 34.26
CA PHE A 6 15.55 0.74 33.83
C PHE A 6 14.37 0.62 34.81
N SER A 7 14.46 1.26 35.99
CA SER A 7 13.39 1.23 36.98
C SER A 7 12.30 2.30 36.76
N SER A 8 12.50 3.23 35.82
CA SER A 8 11.48 4.18 35.40
C SER A 8 10.54 3.53 34.39
N GLN A 9 9.24 3.56 34.70
CA GLN A 9 8.20 3.05 33.81
C GLN A 9 8.25 3.80 32.47
N GLY A 10 8.42 3.08 31.37
CA GLY A 10 8.44 3.65 30.02
C GLY A 10 9.80 4.17 29.53
N TYR A 11 10.89 3.98 30.29
CA TYR A 11 12.23 4.29 29.80
C TYR A 11 12.67 3.27 28.74
N VAL A 12 13.16 3.79 27.61
CA VAL A 12 13.84 3.03 26.56
C VAL A 12 15.26 3.58 26.42
N GLU A 13 16.25 2.71 26.29
CA GLU A 13 17.63 3.16 26.09
C GLU A 13 17.76 3.95 24.77
N PRO A 14 18.49 5.07 24.74
CA PRO A 14 18.71 5.81 23.49
C PRO A 14 19.37 4.93 22.42
N GLY A 15 18.79 4.91 21.23
CA GLY A 15 19.20 3.98 20.19
C GLY A 15 18.20 3.90 19.04
N LYS A 16 18.45 2.99 18.10
CA LYS A 16 17.60 2.73 16.96
C LYS A 16 16.86 1.40 17.17
N TYR A 17 15.54 1.43 17.08
CA TYR A 17 14.68 0.27 17.28
C TYR A 17 13.73 0.15 16.11
N ASN A 18 13.66 -1.03 15.51
CA ASN A 18 12.68 -1.33 14.49
C ASN A 18 11.40 -1.82 15.19
N LEU A 19 10.30 -1.09 15.03
CA LEU A 19 9.04 -1.33 15.76
C LEU A 19 7.83 -1.20 14.85
N GLN A 20 6.82 -2.03 15.10
CA GLN A 20 5.48 -1.82 14.55
C GLN A 20 4.77 -0.68 15.28
N VAL A 21 4.35 0.35 14.57
CA VAL A 21 3.64 1.48 15.17
C VAL A 21 2.14 1.20 15.19
N GLN A 22 1.51 1.40 16.35
CA GLN A 22 0.07 1.25 16.54
C GLN A 22 -0.54 2.59 16.93
N LEU A 23 -1.35 3.18 16.04
CA LEU A 23 -2.05 4.43 16.29
C LEU A 23 -3.50 4.15 16.72
N ASN A 24 -3.90 4.61 17.91
CA ASN A 24 -5.25 4.41 18.43
C ASN A 24 -5.73 2.94 18.38
N LYS A 25 -4.80 2.00 18.68
CA LYS A 25 -4.97 0.53 18.64
C LYS A 25 -5.04 -0.07 17.23
N GLN A 26 -4.82 0.72 16.18
CA GLN A 26 -4.72 0.23 14.80
C GLN A 26 -3.24 0.15 14.42
N PRO A 27 -2.72 -1.03 14.04
CA PRO A 27 -1.36 -1.15 13.54
C PRO A 27 -1.22 -0.45 12.18
N LEU A 28 -0.14 0.28 11.99
CA LEU A 28 0.29 0.71 10.66
C LEU A 28 0.83 -0.51 9.89
N ALA A 29 0.74 -0.48 8.56
CA ALA A 29 1.11 -1.61 7.71
C ALA A 29 2.62 -1.92 7.76
N GLU A 30 3.45 -0.90 7.96
CA GLU A 30 4.90 -1.00 7.93
C GLU A 30 5.53 -0.97 9.32
N GLU A 31 6.74 -1.53 9.42
CA GLU A 31 7.62 -1.36 10.57
C GLU A 31 8.51 -0.14 10.37
N TYR A 32 8.71 0.64 11.43
CA TYR A 32 9.46 1.88 11.37
C TYR A 32 10.72 1.80 12.22
N ASP A 33 11.79 2.41 11.69
CA ASP A 33 13.02 2.64 12.42
C ASP A 33 12.87 3.86 13.35
N ILE A 34 12.57 3.59 14.62
CA ILE A 34 12.35 4.61 15.65
C ILE A 34 13.66 4.92 16.38
N TYR A 35 14.06 6.19 16.34
CA TYR A 35 15.19 6.70 17.09
C TYR A 35 14.74 7.19 18.46
N TRP A 36 15.33 6.64 19.53
CA TRP A 36 15.18 7.15 20.89
C TRP A 36 16.30 8.09 21.26
N TYR A 37 15.93 9.26 21.79
CA TYR A 37 16.86 10.24 22.32
C TYR A 37 16.67 10.38 23.84
N ALA A 38 17.76 10.72 24.54
CA ALA A 38 17.67 11.12 25.94
C ALA A 38 16.94 12.46 26.05
N GLY A 39 16.14 12.64 27.11
CA GLY A 39 15.49 13.90 27.40
C GLY A 39 16.52 15.01 27.57
N GLU A 40 16.26 16.18 26.97
CA GLU A 40 17.17 17.33 27.04
C GLU A 40 17.34 17.83 28.49
N ASP A 41 16.25 17.83 29.27
CA ASP A 41 16.24 18.30 30.66
C ASP A 41 16.48 17.19 31.69
N ASP A 42 16.26 15.93 31.30
CA ASP A 42 16.31 14.78 32.22
C ASP A 42 16.81 13.52 31.49
N ALA A 43 18.07 13.17 31.75
CA ALA A 43 18.72 11.99 31.19
C ALA A 43 18.14 10.66 31.70
N SER A 44 17.26 10.68 32.71
CA SER A 44 16.50 9.49 33.16
C SER A 44 15.22 9.26 32.34
N LYS A 45 14.90 10.18 31.43
CA LYS A 45 13.82 10.07 30.46
C LYS A 45 14.38 9.90 29.06
N SER A 46 13.62 9.24 28.22
CA SER A 46 13.88 9.16 26.79
C SER A 46 12.58 9.33 26.02
N TYR A 47 12.67 9.75 24.77
CA TYR A 47 11.52 9.93 23.90
C TYR A 47 11.78 9.35 22.52
N ALA A 48 10.71 8.83 21.91
CA ALA A 48 10.72 8.38 20.53
C ALA A 48 10.67 9.60 19.61
N CYS A 49 11.60 9.69 18.67
CA CYS A 49 11.55 10.64 17.57
C CYS A 49 10.50 10.17 16.56
N LEU A 50 9.44 10.97 16.41
CA LEU A 50 8.44 10.77 15.37
C LEU A 50 8.89 11.55 14.14
N THR A 51 9.25 10.84 13.06
CA THR A 51 9.70 11.46 11.83
C THR A 51 8.54 12.09 11.05
N PRO A 52 8.80 13.07 10.17
CA PRO A 52 7.77 13.64 9.30
C PRO A 52 7.00 12.59 8.51
N GLU A 53 7.69 11.60 7.97
CA GLU A 53 7.12 10.48 7.24
C GLU A 53 6.18 9.64 8.12
N LEU A 54 6.59 9.33 9.36
CA LEU A 54 5.74 8.59 10.29
C LEU A 54 4.50 9.39 10.69
N VAL A 55 4.65 10.68 10.99
CA VAL A 55 3.54 11.54 11.40
C VAL A 55 2.55 11.75 10.24
N ALA A 56 3.00 11.73 8.99
CA ALA A 56 2.10 11.78 7.83
C ALA A 56 1.12 10.59 7.79
N GLN A 57 1.52 9.43 8.32
CA GLN A 57 0.66 8.25 8.45
C GLN A 57 -0.41 8.39 9.55
N PHE A 58 -0.34 9.43 10.39
CA PHE A 58 -1.29 9.59 11.48
C PHE A 58 -2.67 10.01 11.00
N GLY A 59 -2.81 10.55 9.79
CA GLY A 59 -4.09 11.06 9.28
C GLY A 59 -4.54 12.29 10.08
N LEU A 60 -3.61 13.19 10.38
CA LEU A 60 -3.92 14.46 11.03
C LEU A 60 -4.66 15.38 10.06
N LYS A 61 -5.55 16.22 10.59
CA LYS A 61 -6.17 17.30 9.80
C LYS A 61 -5.10 18.21 9.20
N GLU A 62 -5.35 18.68 8.00
CA GLU A 62 -4.41 19.53 7.25
C GLU A 62 -3.97 20.78 8.04
N ASP A 63 -4.89 21.42 8.77
CA ASP A 63 -4.60 22.59 9.60
C ASP A 63 -3.68 22.25 10.79
N VAL A 64 -3.82 21.05 11.37
CA VAL A 64 -2.95 20.57 12.44
C VAL A 64 -1.58 20.21 11.88
N ALA A 65 -1.55 19.43 10.79
CA ALA A 65 -0.32 18.96 10.15
C ALA A 65 0.59 20.12 9.70
N ASN A 66 0.00 21.18 9.12
CA ASN A 66 0.74 22.35 8.64
C ASN A 66 1.33 23.22 9.77
N ASN A 67 0.79 23.11 10.99
CA ASN A 67 1.24 23.89 12.15
C ASN A 67 2.25 23.15 13.03
N LEU A 68 2.62 21.92 12.68
CA LEU A 68 3.64 21.15 13.40
C LEU A 68 5.02 21.81 13.25
N GLN A 69 5.78 21.82 14.33
CA GLN A 69 7.18 22.24 14.32
C GLN A 69 8.09 21.04 14.56
N TRP A 70 9.21 21.05 13.85
CA TRP A 70 10.16 19.97 13.85
C TRP A 70 11.44 20.38 14.61
N SER A 71 12.01 19.46 15.36
CA SER A 71 13.30 19.56 16.05
C SER A 71 14.33 18.62 15.39
N HIS A 72 15.57 18.64 15.89
CA HIS A 72 16.68 17.82 15.36
C HIS A 72 16.85 17.93 13.84
N ASP A 73 17.06 19.16 13.34
CA ASP A 73 17.28 19.40 11.91
C ASP A 73 16.08 18.96 11.05
N ALA A 74 14.88 19.27 11.53
CA ALA A 74 13.59 18.92 10.93
C ALA A 74 13.27 17.41 10.82
N LYS A 75 13.90 16.58 11.66
CA LYS A 75 13.74 15.11 11.63
C LYS A 75 12.80 14.55 12.68
N CYS A 76 12.54 15.29 13.75
CA CYS A 76 11.71 14.80 14.85
C CYS A 76 10.59 15.78 15.15
N LEU A 77 9.40 15.28 15.45
CA LEU A 77 8.32 16.10 15.95
C LEU A 77 8.73 16.72 17.30
N LYS A 78 8.57 18.04 17.44
CA LYS A 78 8.84 18.72 18.72
C LYS A 78 7.79 18.28 19.76
N SER A 79 8.26 17.97 20.96
CA SER A 79 7.40 17.48 22.04
C SER A 79 6.37 18.53 22.49
N GLY A 80 5.22 18.06 22.99
CA GLY A 80 4.18 18.90 23.58
C GLY A 80 3.29 19.67 22.59
N GLN A 81 3.36 19.39 21.29
CA GLN A 81 2.51 20.06 20.29
C GLN A 81 1.09 19.48 20.18
N LEU A 82 0.93 18.20 20.49
CA LEU A 82 -0.33 17.48 20.43
C LEU A 82 -0.77 17.16 21.85
N GLU A 83 -1.58 18.03 22.44
CA GLU A 83 -2.05 17.88 23.81
C GLU A 83 -2.86 16.59 23.97
N GLY A 84 -2.56 15.79 25.00
CA GLY A 84 -3.23 14.51 25.22
C GLY A 84 -2.74 13.36 24.34
N MET A 85 -1.69 13.58 23.54
CA MET A 85 -0.99 12.47 22.87
C MET A 85 -0.16 11.69 23.88
N GLU A 86 -0.32 10.37 23.89
CA GLU A 86 0.48 9.46 24.71
C GLU A 86 1.28 8.52 23.80
N ILE A 87 2.56 8.30 24.15
CA ILE A 87 3.45 7.38 23.45
C ILE A 87 3.95 6.37 24.46
N LYS A 88 3.78 5.08 24.15
CA LYS A 88 4.22 3.96 24.98
C LYS A 88 4.99 2.96 24.13
N ALA A 89 6.21 2.65 24.54
CA ALA A 89 6.96 1.53 23.97
C ALA A 89 6.56 0.22 24.64
N ASP A 90 6.24 -0.79 23.85
CA ASP A 90 6.20 -2.18 24.27
C ASP A 90 7.29 -2.96 23.53
N LEU A 91 8.50 -2.90 24.09
CA LEU A 91 9.67 -3.60 23.52
C LEU A 91 9.52 -5.13 23.56
N SER A 92 8.65 -5.67 24.42
CA SER A 92 8.41 -7.12 24.47
C SER A 92 7.64 -7.61 23.25
N GLN A 93 6.81 -6.73 22.66
CA GLN A 93 6.03 -6.98 21.45
C GLN A 93 6.62 -6.25 20.23
N SER A 94 7.79 -5.61 20.36
CA SER A 94 8.39 -4.75 19.33
C SER A 94 7.40 -3.73 18.76
N ALA A 95 6.61 -3.10 19.64
CA ALA A 95 5.55 -2.18 19.25
C ALA A 95 5.71 -0.79 19.86
N LEU A 96 5.37 0.24 19.09
CA LEU A 96 5.21 1.62 19.56
C LEU A 96 3.73 1.97 19.56
N VAL A 97 3.12 2.05 20.73
CA VAL A 97 1.70 2.39 20.89
C VAL A 97 1.55 3.90 21.05
N ILE A 98 0.83 4.52 20.13
CA ILE A 98 0.54 5.95 20.10
C ILE A 98 -0.97 6.13 20.28
N SER A 99 -1.36 6.86 21.31
CA SER A 99 -2.74 7.28 21.54
C SER A 99 -2.85 8.75 21.22
N LEU A 100 -3.72 9.11 20.28
CA LEU A 100 -3.85 10.47 19.76
C LEU A 100 -5.32 10.91 19.82
N PRO A 101 -5.63 12.10 20.39
CA PRO A 101 -7.00 12.57 20.48
C PRO A 101 -7.66 12.75 19.12
N GLN A 102 -8.92 12.32 19.02
CA GLN A 102 -9.74 12.43 17.81
C GLN A 102 -9.93 13.88 17.32
N ALA A 103 -9.69 14.88 18.17
CA ALA A 103 -9.75 16.29 17.78
C ALA A 103 -8.75 16.66 16.66
N TYR A 104 -7.60 15.96 16.60
CA TYR A 104 -6.52 16.24 15.64
C TYR A 104 -6.57 15.37 14.38
N LEU A 105 -7.34 14.27 14.42
CA LEU A 105 -7.45 13.34 13.31
C LEU A 105 -8.48 13.83 12.30
N GLU A 106 -8.22 13.57 11.02
CA GLU A 106 -9.27 13.59 10.02
C GLU A 106 -10.35 12.58 10.37
N TYR A 107 -11.56 12.82 9.90
CA TYR A 107 -12.68 11.92 10.15
C TYR A 107 -12.37 10.56 9.53
N THR A 108 -12.12 9.56 10.37
CA THR A 108 -11.94 8.17 9.94
C THR A 108 -13.15 7.33 10.34
N TYR A 109 -13.73 6.60 9.39
CA TYR A 109 -14.71 5.56 9.66
C TYR A 109 -14.00 4.20 9.84
N PRO A 110 -14.54 3.22 10.59
CA PRO A 110 -13.88 1.92 10.79
C PRO A 110 -13.40 1.21 9.50
N ASP A 111 -14.10 1.43 8.38
CA ASP A 111 -13.80 0.84 7.08
C ASP A 111 -13.22 1.88 6.08
N TRP A 112 -12.69 3.00 6.57
CA TRP A 112 -12.12 4.06 5.74
C TRP A 112 -10.71 4.42 6.20
N ASP A 113 -9.76 4.33 5.27
CA ASP A 113 -8.37 4.69 5.49
C ASP A 113 -8.06 6.04 4.83
N PRO A 114 -7.48 7.01 5.55
CA PRO A 114 -7.30 8.35 5.02
C PRO A 114 -6.33 8.34 3.83
N PRO A 115 -6.47 9.30 2.88
CA PRO A 115 -5.62 9.39 1.70
C PRO A 115 -4.12 9.45 2.01
N SER A 116 -3.75 9.95 3.19
CA SER A 116 -2.35 10.04 3.63
C SER A 116 -1.67 8.68 3.83
N ARG A 117 -2.45 7.59 3.92
CA ARG A 117 -1.93 6.22 4.05
C ARG A 117 -1.87 5.45 2.73
N TRP A 118 -2.28 6.07 1.62
CA TRP A 118 -2.28 5.39 0.34
C TRP A 118 -0.87 5.30 -0.23
N ASP A 119 -0.44 4.09 -0.56
CA ASP A 119 0.79 3.86 -1.30
C ASP A 119 0.54 3.99 -2.82
N ASP A 120 1.36 4.79 -3.49
CA ASP A 120 1.37 4.90 -4.95
C ASP A 120 1.80 3.60 -5.63
N GLY A 121 2.49 2.73 -4.88
CA GLY A 121 2.95 1.42 -5.30
C GLY A 121 4.25 1.49 -6.08
N ILE A 122 4.67 0.32 -6.56
CA ILE A 122 5.96 0.16 -7.22
C ILE A 122 5.83 0.48 -8.71
N SER A 123 6.78 1.26 -9.22
CA SER A 123 6.87 1.57 -10.65
C SER A 123 7.23 0.32 -11.45
N GLY A 124 6.52 0.06 -12.54
CA GLY A 124 6.69 -1.18 -13.29
C GLY A 124 5.81 -1.29 -14.52
N ILE A 125 6.03 -2.36 -15.29
CA ILE A 125 5.27 -2.69 -16.48
C ILE A 125 4.50 -3.98 -16.21
N VAL A 126 3.23 -4.01 -16.62
CA VAL A 126 2.35 -5.18 -16.50
C VAL A 126 1.81 -5.57 -17.87
N ALA A 127 1.63 -6.86 -18.10
CA ALA A 127 1.01 -7.38 -19.32
C ALA A 127 0.13 -8.59 -18.99
N ASP A 128 -1.11 -8.54 -19.44
CA ASP A 128 -2.10 -9.62 -19.34
C ASP A 128 -2.55 -10.01 -20.74
N TYR A 129 -2.79 -11.31 -20.96
CA TYR A 129 -3.24 -11.83 -22.24
C TYR A 129 -4.15 -13.05 -22.05
N SER A 130 -5.17 -13.15 -22.89
CA SER A 130 -6.07 -14.27 -23.02
C SER A 130 -6.23 -14.63 -24.50
N ILE A 131 -6.07 -15.91 -24.82
CA ILE A 131 -6.17 -16.43 -26.19
C ILE A 131 -7.13 -17.61 -26.16
N ASN A 132 -8.15 -17.57 -27.01
CA ASN A 132 -9.16 -18.61 -27.14
C ASN A 132 -9.14 -19.15 -28.56
N ALA A 133 -9.10 -20.47 -28.69
CA ALA A 133 -9.20 -21.15 -29.99
C ALA A 133 -10.37 -22.14 -29.93
N GLN A 134 -11.30 -22.02 -30.88
CA GLN A 134 -12.42 -22.93 -31.03
C GLN A 134 -12.45 -23.49 -32.45
N THR A 135 -12.81 -24.76 -32.55
CA THR A 135 -13.13 -25.44 -33.81
C THR A 135 -14.56 -25.96 -33.71
N ARG A 136 -15.35 -25.73 -34.76
CA ARG A 136 -16.72 -26.21 -34.86
C ARG A 136 -16.81 -27.07 -36.11
N HIS A 137 -17.25 -28.30 -35.92
CA HIS A 137 -17.53 -29.27 -36.96
C HIS A 137 -19.03 -29.53 -37.00
N GLU A 138 -19.62 -29.50 -38.20
CA GLU A 138 -21.05 -29.71 -38.40
C GLU A 138 -21.30 -31.08 -39.05
N GLU A 139 -21.86 -32.04 -38.28
CA GLU A 139 -21.98 -33.45 -38.69
C GLU A 139 -22.96 -33.71 -39.86
N ASN A 140 -23.83 -32.74 -40.20
CA ASN A 140 -24.88 -32.90 -41.22
C ASN A 140 -24.58 -32.15 -42.54
N GLY A 141 -23.32 -32.10 -42.96
CA GLY A 141 -22.91 -31.51 -44.25
C GLY A 141 -22.80 -29.99 -44.25
N GLY A 142 -22.51 -29.39 -43.09
CA GLY A 142 -22.21 -27.96 -42.97
C GLY A 142 -20.71 -27.67 -42.97
N ASP A 143 -20.34 -26.39 -43.06
CA ASP A 143 -18.95 -25.94 -43.16
C ASP A 143 -18.17 -26.11 -41.83
N ASP A 144 -16.91 -26.51 -41.92
CA ASP A 144 -15.99 -26.50 -40.77
C ASP A 144 -15.52 -25.08 -40.49
N SER A 145 -15.64 -24.60 -39.24
CA SER A 145 -15.15 -23.28 -38.84
C SER A 145 -14.14 -23.34 -37.71
N ASN A 146 -13.06 -22.58 -37.87
CA ASN A 146 -12.01 -22.39 -36.89
C ASN A 146 -11.96 -20.91 -36.52
N GLU A 147 -11.99 -20.61 -35.23
CA GLU A 147 -11.88 -19.25 -34.72
C GLU A 147 -10.80 -19.17 -33.65
N ILE A 148 -9.91 -18.20 -33.80
CA ILE A 148 -8.90 -17.83 -32.82
C ILE A 148 -9.16 -16.38 -32.44
N SER A 149 -9.51 -16.15 -31.19
CA SER A 149 -9.62 -14.81 -30.62
C SER A 149 -8.56 -14.60 -29.56
N GLY A 150 -8.15 -13.37 -29.36
CA GLY A 150 -7.25 -13.00 -28.29
C GLY A 150 -7.53 -11.58 -27.82
N ASN A 151 -7.29 -11.34 -26.54
CA ASN A 151 -7.36 -10.02 -25.95
C ASN A 151 -6.32 -9.90 -24.85
N GLY A 152 -5.99 -8.68 -24.47
CA GLY A 152 -5.07 -8.45 -23.37
C GLY A 152 -4.90 -6.98 -23.07
N THR A 153 -4.15 -6.72 -22.02
CA THR A 153 -3.88 -5.37 -21.53
C THR A 153 -2.41 -5.23 -21.22
N VAL A 154 -1.76 -4.20 -21.76
CA VAL A 154 -0.42 -3.79 -21.34
C VAL A 154 -0.55 -2.53 -20.51
N GLY A 155 0.24 -2.40 -19.43
CA GLY A 155 0.18 -1.25 -18.55
C GLY A 155 1.53 -0.83 -18.00
N VAL A 156 1.60 0.43 -17.57
CA VAL A 156 2.74 1.02 -16.89
C VAL A 156 2.25 1.75 -15.66
N ASN A 157 2.89 1.47 -14.52
CA ASN A 157 2.68 2.19 -13.27
C ASN A 157 3.92 3.06 -13.01
N LEU A 158 3.71 4.35 -12.74
CA LEU A 158 4.78 5.30 -12.39
C LEU A 158 4.27 6.31 -11.35
N GLY A 159 4.60 6.07 -10.08
CA GLY A 159 4.03 6.80 -8.95
C GLY A 159 2.49 6.77 -8.98
N PRO A 160 1.79 7.90 -8.87
CA PRO A 160 0.33 7.92 -8.86
C PRO A 160 -0.30 7.58 -10.23
N TRP A 161 0.48 7.60 -11.31
CA TRP A 161 -0.03 7.37 -12.66
C TRP A 161 -0.11 5.89 -13.02
N ARG A 162 -1.28 5.46 -13.52
CA ARG A 162 -1.55 4.11 -13.99
C ARG A 162 -2.06 4.15 -15.42
N MET A 163 -1.20 3.80 -16.38
CA MET A 163 -1.55 3.73 -17.80
C MET A 163 -1.87 2.29 -18.19
N ARG A 164 -2.90 2.11 -19.03
CA ARG A 164 -3.36 0.82 -19.54
C ARG A 164 -3.70 0.97 -21.02
N ALA A 165 -3.34 -0.04 -21.81
CA ALA A 165 -3.63 -0.15 -23.23
C ALA A 165 -4.17 -1.54 -23.52
N ASP A 166 -5.44 -1.59 -23.92
CA ASP A 166 -6.14 -2.83 -24.24
C ASP A 166 -6.01 -3.16 -25.72
N TRP A 167 -5.89 -4.44 -26.05
CA TRP A 167 -5.88 -4.95 -27.41
C TRP A 167 -6.81 -6.14 -27.54
N GLN A 168 -7.39 -6.29 -28.73
CA GLN A 168 -8.23 -7.43 -29.10
C GLN A 168 -7.94 -7.84 -30.54
N THR A 169 -7.99 -9.14 -30.82
CA THR A 169 -7.81 -9.73 -32.14
C THR A 169 -8.81 -10.87 -32.32
N ASN A 170 -9.31 -11.03 -33.55
CA ASN A 170 -10.11 -12.18 -33.93
C ASN A 170 -9.73 -12.64 -35.33
N TYR A 171 -9.64 -13.95 -35.51
CA TYR A 171 -9.39 -14.61 -36.77
C TYR A 171 -10.36 -15.77 -36.93
N GLN A 172 -11.15 -15.76 -38.00
CA GLN A 172 -12.10 -16.82 -38.33
C GLN A 172 -11.81 -17.37 -39.72
N HIS A 173 -11.80 -18.69 -39.85
CA HIS A 173 -11.66 -19.39 -41.12
C HIS A 173 -12.73 -20.47 -41.25
N THR A 174 -13.52 -20.40 -42.32
CA THR A 174 -14.55 -21.38 -42.66
C THR A 174 -14.12 -22.15 -43.91
N ARG A 175 -14.19 -23.47 -43.89
CA ARG A 175 -14.00 -24.34 -45.06
C ARG A 175 -15.34 -24.87 -45.48
N SER A 176 -15.75 -24.53 -46.69
CA SER A 176 -16.92 -25.13 -47.31
C SER A 176 -16.52 -26.37 -48.09
N ASN A 177 -17.26 -27.46 -47.89
CA ASN A 177 -17.22 -28.62 -48.77
C ASN A 177 -18.18 -28.34 -49.93
N ASP A 178 -17.69 -27.66 -50.97
CA ASP A 178 -18.37 -27.69 -52.26
C ASP A 178 -18.13 -29.09 -52.86
N ASP A 179 -19.08 -29.99 -52.67
CA ASP A 179 -19.20 -31.21 -53.46
C ASP A 179 -19.66 -30.79 -54.87
N ASP A 180 -18.71 -30.64 -55.81
CA ASP A 180 -18.99 -30.51 -57.24
C ASP A 180 -19.63 -31.81 -57.75
N ASP A 181 -20.97 -31.92 -57.64
CA ASP A 181 -21.76 -32.97 -58.29
C ASP A 181 -21.81 -32.70 -59.81
N GLU A 182 -20.78 -33.16 -60.52
CA GLU A 182 -20.72 -33.19 -61.98
C GLU A 182 -21.70 -34.27 -62.50
N PHE A 183 -22.99 -33.93 -62.60
CA PHE A 183 -24.01 -34.76 -63.27
C PHE A 183 -23.73 -34.82 -64.78
N GLY A 184 -22.96 -35.84 -65.21
CA GLY A 184 -22.88 -36.25 -66.61
C GLY A 184 -24.20 -36.87 -67.07
N GLY A 185 -24.97 -36.14 -67.88
CA GLY A 185 -26.14 -36.64 -68.58
C GLY A 185 -25.80 -37.08 -69.99
N ASP A 186 -26.15 -38.33 -70.32
CA ASP A 186 -26.41 -38.84 -71.68
C ASP A 186 -27.74 -39.64 -71.65
#